data_AF-M6YNZ9-F1
#
_entry.id   AF-M6YNZ9-F1
#
_cell.length_a   1.000
_cell.length_b   1.000
_cell.length_c   1.000
_cell.angle_alpha   90.00
_cell.angle_beta   90.00
_cell.angle_gamma   90.00
#
_symmetry.space_group_name_H-M   'P 1'
#
loop_
_entity.id
_entity.type
_entity.pdbx_description
1 polymer ?
#
loop_
_entity_poly.entity_id
_entity_poly.type
_entity_poly.pdbx_seq_one_letter_code
_entity_poly.pdbx_strand_id
1 'polypeptide(L)'
;MNRLFFVFFLFLFLNQSIKAETYSLINTITEIKRFFGDPTTVEKYWLLESIPVWQKEEESRLEIYLKKILSIQLQKQTFPKKEILKTEFKKIQNLGGIRIRNQKSTLFSLVSFGNEFPNLSQIRSFKIQDYYVDFYLGRQTKIPRVEFLKTGLVCSFYYFSEDETLLYSQESSEWKITSERTLGELNSFFKMKNVSCQGCEKIRFANGTLFFFPSQLTIPFWIRLGIGISIFIFALVITFFFFLSFWIRNRETLRKAIQAQKTLDQEKKSILSQ
;
A
#
# COMPACT_ATOMS: atom_id res chain seq x y z
N MET A 1 -52.77 20.38 -3.68
CA MET A 1 -51.48 19.62 -3.71
C MET A 1 -50.75 19.94 -5.01
N ASN A 2 -49.41 19.97 -5.00
CA ASN A 2 -48.55 19.79 -6.18
C ASN A 2 -48.03 21.02 -6.97
N ARG A 3 -47.39 21.97 -6.30
CA ARG A 3 -46.19 22.65 -6.87
C ARG A 3 -45.04 22.68 -5.87
N LEU A 4 -45.33 23.00 -4.61
CA LEU A 4 -44.35 22.93 -3.52
C LEU A 4 -43.87 21.50 -3.22
N PHE A 5 -44.74 20.49 -3.34
CA PHE A 5 -44.37 19.09 -3.13
C PHE A 5 -43.38 18.59 -4.19
N PHE A 6 -43.53 19.03 -5.45
CA PHE A 6 -42.62 18.68 -6.54
C PHE A 6 -41.24 19.34 -6.40
N VAL A 7 -41.20 20.59 -5.93
CA VAL A 7 -39.93 21.29 -5.64
C VAL A 7 -39.21 20.65 -4.45
N PHE A 8 -39.96 20.24 -3.42
CA PHE A 8 -39.40 19.54 -2.26
C PHE A 8 -38.89 18.13 -2.62
N PHE A 9 -39.61 17.39 -3.48
CA PHE A 9 -39.14 16.12 -4.04
C PHE A 9 -37.89 16.33 -4.92
N LEU A 10 -37.87 17.34 -5.79
CA LEU A 10 -36.68 17.67 -6.60
C LEU A 10 -35.46 18.03 -5.73
N PHE A 11 -35.64 18.77 -4.62
CA PHE A 11 -34.54 19.06 -3.69
C PHE A 11 -34.06 17.82 -2.92
N LEU A 12 -34.95 16.88 -2.61
CA LEU A 12 -34.58 15.59 -2.00
C LEU A 12 -33.82 14.69 -2.98
N PHE A 13 -34.22 14.66 -4.26
CA PHE A 13 -33.52 13.89 -5.30
C PHE A 13 -32.19 14.53 -5.72
N LEU A 14 -32.10 15.87 -5.82
CA LEU A 14 -30.82 16.55 -6.09
C LEU A 14 -29.80 16.33 -4.98
N ASN A 15 -30.21 16.33 -3.72
CA ASN A 15 -29.31 16.04 -2.61
C ASN A 15 -28.81 14.58 -2.58
N GLN A 16 -29.54 13.65 -3.20
CA GLN A 16 -29.12 12.26 -3.34
C GLN A 16 -28.15 12.06 -4.52
N SER A 17 -28.36 12.75 -5.65
CA SER A 17 -27.45 12.69 -6.80
C SER A 17 -26.14 13.44 -6.57
N ILE A 18 -26.14 14.58 -5.86
CA ILE A 18 -24.90 15.29 -5.50
C ILE A 18 -23.99 14.41 -4.62
N LYS A 19 -24.57 13.64 -3.69
CA LYS A 19 -23.79 12.70 -2.87
C LYS A 19 -23.14 11.60 -3.72
N ALA A 20 -23.88 11.01 -4.66
CA ALA A 20 -23.34 9.98 -5.55
C ALA A 20 -22.22 10.53 -6.47
N GLU A 21 -22.38 11.73 -7.02
CA GLU A 21 -21.36 12.39 -7.85
C GLU A 21 -20.12 12.83 -7.04
N THR A 22 -20.28 13.24 -5.78
CA THR A 22 -19.11 13.56 -4.94
C THR A 22 -18.25 12.32 -4.64
N TYR A 23 -18.84 11.14 -4.43
CA TYR A 23 -18.06 9.91 -4.28
C TYR A 23 -17.33 9.53 -5.57
N SER A 24 -17.96 9.70 -6.74
CA SER A 24 -17.27 9.46 -8.01
C SER A 24 -16.14 10.45 -8.23
N LEU A 25 -16.35 11.74 -7.98
CA LEU A 25 -15.32 12.77 -8.15
C LEU A 25 -14.13 12.59 -7.20
N ILE A 26 -14.38 12.24 -5.93
CA ILE A 26 -13.32 11.96 -4.96
C ILE A 26 -12.50 10.74 -5.42
N ASN A 27 -13.16 9.68 -5.89
CA ASN A 27 -12.48 8.50 -6.42
C ASN A 27 -11.65 8.84 -7.66
N THR A 28 -12.20 9.61 -8.60
CA THR A 28 -11.47 10.08 -9.78
C THR A 28 -10.25 10.92 -9.41
N ILE A 29 -10.37 11.82 -8.42
CA ILE A 29 -9.23 12.61 -7.92
C ILE A 29 -8.17 11.71 -7.29
N THR A 30 -8.56 10.68 -6.53
CA THR A 30 -7.60 9.73 -5.95
C THR A 30 -6.90 8.89 -7.01
N GLU A 31 -7.60 8.47 -8.06
CA GLU A 31 -7.00 7.75 -9.19
C GLU A 31 -6.01 8.63 -9.96
N ILE A 32 -6.37 9.90 -10.20
CA ILE A 32 -5.48 10.90 -10.80
C ILE A 32 -4.23 11.08 -9.93
N LYS A 33 -4.38 11.27 -8.62
CA LYS A 33 -3.24 11.39 -7.69
C LYS A 33 -2.34 10.15 -7.73
N ARG A 34 -2.94 8.95 -7.76
CA ARG A 34 -2.20 7.69 -7.91
C ARG A 34 -1.42 7.66 -9.23
N PHE A 35 -2.07 8.01 -10.33
CA PHE A 35 -1.46 8.01 -11.67
C PHE A 35 -0.26 8.97 -11.76
N PHE A 36 -0.39 10.17 -11.19
CA PHE A 36 0.69 11.16 -11.15
C PHE A 36 1.71 10.91 -10.02
N GLY A 37 1.63 9.80 -9.31
CA GLY A 37 2.65 9.39 -8.35
C GLY A 37 2.64 10.17 -7.04
N ASP A 38 1.47 10.61 -6.55
CA ASP A 38 1.32 11.15 -5.21
C ASP A 38 1.83 10.14 -4.16
N PRO A 39 2.90 10.44 -3.39
CA PRO A 39 3.52 9.47 -2.50
C PRO A 39 2.53 8.84 -1.52
N THR A 40 1.70 9.67 -0.87
CA THR A 40 0.72 9.21 0.09
C THR A 40 -0.30 8.26 -0.51
N THR A 41 -0.86 8.63 -1.67
CA THR A 41 -1.85 7.81 -2.35
C THR A 41 -1.22 6.50 -2.85
N VAL A 42 -0.04 6.56 -3.47
CA VAL A 42 0.66 5.36 -3.98
C VAL A 42 0.98 4.39 -2.85
N GLU A 43 1.55 4.87 -1.74
CA GLU A 43 1.89 4.02 -0.58
C GLU A 43 0.64 3.39 0.03
N LYS A 44 -0.45 4.16 0.17
CA LYS A 44 -1.74 3.65 0.66
C LYS A 44 -2.24 2.51 -0.24
N TYR A 45 -2.35 2.71 -1.55
CA TYR A 45 -2.85 1.66 -2.45
C TYR A 45 -1.94 0.44 -2.48
N TRP A 46 -0.63 0.65 -2.45
CA TRP A 46 0.33 -0.45 -2.35
C TRP A 46 0.12 -1.29 -1.08
N LEU A 47 -0.13 -0.67 0.08
CA LEU A 47 -0.48 -1.38 1.32
C LEU A 47 -1.81 -2.14 1.19
N LEU A 48 -2.83 -1.52 0.57
CA LEU A 48 -4.13 -2.17 0.35
C LEU A 48 -4.03 -3.43 -0.51
N GLU A 49 -3.18 -3.39 -1.53
CA GLU A 49 -2.97 -4.50 -2.45
C GLU A 49 -2.04 -5.57 -1.85
N SER A 50 -1.02 -5.17 -1.08
CA SER A 50 0.04 -6.07 -0.62
C SER A 50 -0.30 -6.80 0.68
N ILE A 51 -0.96 -6.16 1.65
CA ILE A 51 -1.27 -6.77 2.96
C ILE A 51 -2.04 -8.10 2.82
N PRO A 52 -3.11 -8.20 2.02
CA PRO A 52 -3.83 -9.46 1.85
C PRO A 52 -2.99 -10.55 1.19
N VAL A 53 -2.07 -10.18 0.28
CA VAL A 53 -1.16 -11.12 -0.39
C VAL A 53 -0.14 -11.67 0.60
N TRP A 54 0.49 -10.80 1.38
CA TRP A 54 1.46 -11.21 2.40
C TRP A 54 0.83 -12.07 3.49
N GLN A 55 -0.40 -11.75 3.90
CA GLN A 55 -1.13 -12.56 4.86
C GLN A 55 -1.32 -13.98 4.33
N LYS A 56 -1.77 -14.14 3.08
CA LYS A 56 -1.96 -15.46 2.45
C LYS A 56 -0.66 -16.24 2.30
N GLU A 57 0.43 -15.55 1.95
CA GLU A 57 1.76 -16.17 1.82
C GLU A 57 2.25 -16.70 3.17
N GLU A 58 2.16 -15.90 4.23
CA GLU A 58 2.55 -16.30 5.59
C GLU A 58 1.65 -17.43 6.13
N GLU A 59 0.34 -17.38 5.88
CA GLU A 59 -0.59 -18.47 6.21
C GLU A 59 -0.17 -19.78 5.52
N SER A 60 0.17 -19.73 4.23
CA SER A 60 0.59 -20.90 3.46
C SER A 60 1.93 -21.47 3.97
N ARG A 61 2.90 -20.61 4.25
CA ARG A 61 4.19 -21.00 4.84
C ARG A 61 4.00 -21.68 6.20
N LEU A 62 3.14 -21.11 7.04
CA LEU A 62 2.81 -21.68 8.35
C LEU A 62 2.07 -23.01 8.22
N GLU A 63 1.14 -23.14 7.27
CA GLU A 63 0.44 -24.38 6.99
C GLU A 63 1.41 -25.51 6.61
N ILE A 64 2.33 -25.24 5.69
CA ILE A 64 3.35 -26.21 5.25
C ILE A 64 4.21 -26.65 6.45
N TYR A 65 4.62 -25.69 7.28
CA TYR A 65 5.42 -25.96 8.48
C TYR A 65 4.65 -26.81 9.51
N LEU A 66 3.40 -26.46 9.80
CA LEU A 66 2.53 -27.21 10.71
C LEU A 66 2.26 -28.62 10.18
N LYS A 67 2.00 -28.79 8.87
CA LYS A 67 1.87 -30.11 8.24
C LYS A 67 3.12 -30.96 8.43
N LYS A 68 4.31 -30.36 8.32
CA LYS A 68 5.58 -31.07 8.52
C LYS A 68 5.74 -31.57 9.96
N ILE A 69 5.43 -30.74 10.96
CA ILE A 69 5.51 -31.13 12.38
C ILE A 69 4.45 -32.18 12.73
N LEU A 70 3.20 -31.90 12.36
CA LEU A 70 2.05 -32.70 12.78
C LEU A 70 1.90 -34.01 12.02
N SER A 71 2.37 -34.11 10.77
CA SER A 71 2.24 -35.36 10.00
C SER A 71 2.92 -36.53 10.71
N ILE A 72 4.14 -36.34 11.23
CA ILE A 72 4.90 -37.36 11.95
C ILE A 72 4.20 -37.79 13.25
N GLN A 73 3.55 -36.84 13.91
CA GLN A 73 2.95 -37.03 15.23
C GLN A 73 1.52 -37.59 15.16
N LEU A 74 0.71 -37.15 14.19
CA LEU A 74 -0.68 -37.54 14.01
C LEU A 74 -0.87 -38.80 13.15
N GLN A 75 0.15 -39.23 12.39
CA GLN A 75 0.13 -40.52 11.69
C GLN A 75 0.27 -41.72 12.63
N LYS A 76 0.77 -41.51 13.86
CA LYS A 76 0.82 -42.55 14.89
C LYS A 76 -0.57 -42.72 15.50
N GLN A 77 -0.98 -43.96 15.77
CA GLN A 77 -2.32 -44.28 16.32
C GLN A 77 -2.60 -43.61 17.68
N THR A 78 -1.57 -43.14 18.40
CA THR A 78 -1.69 -42.49 19.70
C THR A 78 -1.46 -40.98 19.58
N PHE A 79 -2.43 -40.20 20.07
CA PHE A 79 -2.33 -38.74 20.11
C PHE A 79 -1.17 -38.28 21.02
N PRO A 80 -0.36 -37.28 20.63
CA PRO A 80 0.76 -36.81 21.43
C PRO A 80 0.32 -36.23 22.79
N LYS A 81 1.18 -36.30 23.80
CA LYS A 81 0.93 -35.62 25.08
C LYS A 81 0.81 -34.10 24.86
N LYS A 82 -0.24 -33.49 25.40
CA LYS A 82 -0.57 -32.05 25.23
C LYS A 82 0.60 -31.11 25.58
N GLU A 83 1.41 -31.47 26.57
CA GLU A 83 2.55 -30.66 27.03
C GLU A 83 3.67 -30.55 25.99
N ILE A 84 3.93 -31.62 25.23
CA ILE A 84 4.94 -31.65 24.17
C ILE A 84 4.50 -30.75 23.01
N LEU A 85 3.23 -30.84 22.61
CA LEU A 85 2.66 -29.96 21.60
C LEU A 85 2.72 -28.49 22.02
N LYS A 86 2.42 -28.20 23.29
CA LYS A 86 2.46 -26.83 23.82
C LYS A 86 3.88 -26.24 23.78
N THR A 87 4.91 -27.03 24.09
CA THR A 87 6.31 -26.55 24.05
C THR A 87 6.82 -26.38 22.62
N GLU A 88 6.40 -27.23 21.67
CA GLU A 88 6.75 -27.08 20.25
C GLU A 88 6.07 -25.87 19.62
N PHE A 89 4.75 -25.72 19.79
CA PHE A 89 4.01 -24.61 19.18
C PHE A 89 4.37 -23.24 19.75
N LYS A 90 4.79 -23.17 21.02
CA LYS A 90 5.34 -21.94 21.60
C LYS A 90 6.62 -21.45 20.93
N LYS A 91 7.37 -22.32 20.25
CA LYS A 91 8.58 -21.90 19.50
C LYS A 91 8.24 -21.18 18.20
N ILE A 92 7.00 -21.27 17.72
CA ILE A 92 6.57 -20.70 16.44
C ILE A 92 6.13 -19.25 16.66
N GLN A 93 6.97 -18.30 16.26
CA GLN A 93 6.77 -16.87 16.53
C GLN A 93 5.50 -16.27 15.91
N ASN A 94 5.09 -16.77 14.73
CA ASN A 94 3.95 -16.25 13.96
C ASN A 94 2.65 -17.03 14.20
N LEU A 95 2.63 -17.98 15.14
CA LEU A 95 1.45 -18.78 15.44
C LEU A 95 0.57 -18.07 16.48
N GLY A 96 -0.59 -17.61 16.02
CA GLY A 96 -1.58 -16.97 16.87
C GLY A 96 -2.28 -17.97 17.79
N GLY A 97 -2.61 -19.12 17.24
CA GLY A 97 -3.13 -20.25 17.97
C GLY A 97 -3.41 -21.42 17.03
N ILE A 98 -3.59 -22.59 17.63
CA ILE A 98 -3.87 -23.84 16.93
C ILE A 98 -4.88 -24.68 17.70
N ARG A 99 -5.84 -25.25 16.99
CA ARG A 99 -6.85 -26.16 17.50
C ARG A 99 -6.86 -27.42 16.65
N ILE A 100 -6.70 -28.56 17.31
CA ILE A 100 -6.77 -29.88 16.68
C ILE A 100 -8.05 -30.55 17.15
N ARG A 101 -8.91 -30.93 16.22
CA ARG A 101 -10.21 -31.56 16.48
C ARG A 101 -10.40 -32.78 15.60
N ASN A 102 -11.16 -33.74 16.09
CA ASN A 102 -11.72 -34.80 15.25
C ASN A 102 -13.20 -34.47 14.96
N GLN A 103 -13.94 -35.40 14.35
CA GLN A 103 -15.38 -35.20 14.07
C GLN A 103 -16.24 -35.04 15.33
N LYS A 104 -15.77 -35.48 16.50
CA LYS A 104 -16.56 -35.56 17.75
C LYS A 104 -16.19 -34.51 18.79
N SER A 105 -14.95 -34.04 18.81
CA SER A 105 -14.42 -33.21 19.90
C SER A 105 -13.12 -32.47 19.53
N THR A 106 -12.84 -31.40 20.26
CA THR A 106 -11.54 -30.71 20.25
C THR A 106 -10.56 -31.45 21.16
N LEU A 107 -9.49 -31.98 20.57
CA LEU A 107 -8.48 -32.78 21.28
C LEU A 107 -7.39 -31.90 21.88
N PHE A 108 -7.04 -30.82 21.18
CA PHE A 108 -6.04 -29.85 21.61
C PHE A 108 -6.43 -28.44 21.19
N SER A 109 -6.16 -27.47 22.04
CA SER A 109 -6.32 -26.06 21.75
C SER A 109 -5.21 -25.28 22.45
N LEU A 110 -4.56 -24.41 21.69
CA LEU A 110 -3.61 -23.44 22.18
C LEU A 110 -3.95 -22.10 21.56
N VAL A 111 -4.19 -21.11 22.43
CA VAL A 111 -4.42 -19.72 22.07
C VAL A 111 -3.23 -18.95 22.62
N SER A 112 -2.46 -18.32 21.74
CA SER A 112 -1.32 -17.46 22.12
C SER A 112 -1.74 -16.00 22.27
N PHE A 113 -2.80 -15.57 21.57
CA PHE A 113 -3.36 -14.20 21.65
C PHE A 113 -4.87 -14.23 21.72
N GLY A 114 -5.40 -13.30 22.53
CA GLY A 114 -6.83 -13.25 22.84
C GLY A 114 -7.21 -14.22 23.95
N ASN A 115 -8.48 -14.15 24.34
CA ASN A 115 -9.03 -15.02 25.37
C ASN A 115 -9.61 -16.32 24.78
N GLU A 116 -10.01 -16.29 23.50
CA GLU A 116 -10.72 -17.37 22.82
C GLU A 116 -10.16 -17.61 21.41
N PHE A 117 -10.50 -18.76 20.83
CA PHE A 117 -10.11 -19.10 19.46
C PHE A 117 -10.98 -18.31 18.46
N PRO A 118 -10.39 -17.74 17.39
CA PRO A 118 -11.09 -16.83 16.46
C PRO A 118 -12.36 -17.41 15.82
N ASN A 119 -13.11 -16.53 15.16
CA ASN A 119 -14.16 -16.91 14.25
C ASN A 119 -13.61 -17.58 12.97
N LEU A 120 -14.47 -18.35 12.27
CA LEU A 120 -14.11 -19.11 11.06
C LEU A 120 -13.53 -18.25 9.92
N SER A 121 -13.81 -16.95 9.89
CA SER A 121 -13.28 -16.01 8.89
C SER A 121 -11.76 -15.89 8.93
N GLN A 122 -11.15 -16.10 10.10
CA GLN A 122 -9.72 -15.88 10.33
C GLN A 122 -8.92 -17.17 10.44
N ILE A 123 -9.61 -18.31 10.49
CA ILE A 123 -9.00 -19.61 10.69
C ILE A 123 -8.68 -20.22 9.34
N ARG A 124 -7.46 -20.76 9.24
CA ARG A 124 -7.10 -21.71 8.21
C ARG A 124 -7.18 -23.12 8.74
N SER A 125 -7.78 -24.00 7.96
CA SER A 125 -7.97 -25.39 8.33
C SER A 125 -7.37 -26.29 7.27
N PHE A 126 -6.64 -27.31 7.72
CA PHE A 126 -6.23 -28.42 6.87
C PHE A 126 -6.51 -29.75 7.58
N LYS A 127 -6.56 -30.83 6.79
CA LYS A 127 -6.85 -32.17 7.29
C LYS A 127 -5.59 -33.04 7.25
N ILE A 128 -5.35 -33.77 8.33
CA ILE A 128 -4.38 -34.88 8.40
C ILE A 128 -5.14 -36.11 8.88
N GLN A 129 -5.30 -37.11 8.01
CA GLN A 129 -6.10 -38.31 8.30
C GLN A 129 -7.49 -37.95 8.84
N ASP A 130 -7.85 -38.34 10.06
CA ASP A 130 -9.15 -38.06 10.67
C ASP A 130 -9.19 -36.78 11.53
N TYR A 131 -8.07 -36.05 11.59
CA TYR A 131 -7.92 -34.83 12.36
C TYR A 131 -8.02 -33.59 11.47
N TYR A 132 -8.78 -32.61 11.95
CA TYR A 132 -8.79 -31.26 11.43
C TYR A 132 -7.89 -30.38 12.30
N VAL A 133 -6.98 -29.68 11.65
CA VAL A 133 -6.08 -28.72 12.28
C VAL A 133 -6.50 -27.34 11.82
N ASP A 134 -7.02 -26.57 12.76
CA ASP A 134 -7.41 -25.18 12.62
C ASP A 134 -6.29 -24.31 13.20
N PHE A 135 -5.84 -23.26 12.51
CA PHE A 135 -4.83 -22.34 13.02
C PHE A 135 -5.08 -20.91 12.52
N TYR A 136 -4.48 -19.93 13.20
CA TYR A 136 -4.51 -18.52 12.77
C TYR A 136 -3.16 -17.84 13.04
N LEU A 137 -2.92 -16.73 12.35
CA LEU A 137 -1.71 -15.93 12.49
C LEU A 137 -1.78 -15.02 13.72
N GLY A 138 -0.68 -14.93 14.46
CA GLY A 138 -0.50 -13.98 15.56
C GLY A 138 0.98 -13.91 15.95
N ARG A 139 1.49 -12.70 16.21
CA ARG A 139 2.93 -12.45 16.40
C ARG A 139 3.27 -12.19 17.87
N GLN A 140 4.14 -13.02 18.46
CA GLN A 140 4.36 -13.11 19.93
C GLN A 140 5.26 -12.05 20.52
N THR A 141 6.15 -11.49 19.73
CA THR A 141 7.10 -10.49 20.19
C THR A 141 6.68 -9.11 19.72
N LYS A 142 7.04 -8.07 20.50
CA LYS A 142 7.21 -6.70 19.98
C LYS A 142 7.74 -6.85 18.58
N ILE A 143 6.92 -6.48 17.62
CA ILE A 143 7.21 -6.70 16.21
C ILE A 143 8.65 -6.24 16.02
N PRO A 144 9.64 -7.14 15.80
CA PRO A 144 10.94 -6.67 15.40
C PRO A 144 10.64 -5.76 14.23
N ARG A 145 11.11 -4.50 14.24
CA ARG A 145 10.91 -3.55 13.12
C ARG A 145 11.16 -4.35 11.86
N VAL A 146 10.10 -4.77 11.18
CA VAL A 146 10.26 -6.05 10.50
C VAL A 146 11.30 -5.85 9.43
N GLU A 147 12.33 -6.70 9.47
CA GLU A 147 13.27 -6.93 8.37
C GLU A 147 12.52 -7.52 7.16
N PHE A 148 11.35 -7.00 6.79
CA PHE A 148 10.76 -7.13 5.46
C PHE A 148 11.40 -6.09 4.53
N LEU A 149 12.73 -5.96 4.68
CA LEU A 149 13.73 -5.28 3.86
C LEU A 149 13.16 -4.23 2.89
N LYS A 150 13.39 -2.95 3.23
CA LYS A 150 13.45 -1.85 2.25
C LYS A 150 12.14 -1.54 1.49
N THR A 151 10.98 -1.53 2.15
CA THR A 151 9.77 -0.98 1.49
C THR A 151 9.93 0.50 1.12
N GLY A 152 10.89 1.20 1.74
CA GLY A 152 11.21 2.60 1.42
C GLY A 152 10.05 3.55 1.69
N LEU A 153 8.96 3.07 2.31
CA LEU A 153 7.78 3.87 2.57
C LEU A 153 8.13 4.95 3.57
N VAL A 154 7.64 6.15 3.28
CA VAL A 154 7.81 7.32 4.14
C VAL A 154 6.69 7.37 5.19
N CYS A 155 5.53 6.75 4.92
CA CYS A 155 4.40 6.67 5.85
C CYS A 155 4.63 5.73 7.06
N SER A 156 3.74 5.84 8.04
CA SER A 156 3.61 4.88 9.15
C SER A 156 2.27 4.18 9.09
N PHE A 157 2.23 2.89 9.41
CA PHE A 157 0.99 2.13 9.40
C PHE A 157 0.98 1.02 10.46
N TYR A 158 -0.23 0.63 10.85
CA TYR A 158 -0.48 -0.49 11.77
C TYR A 158 -1.66 -1.30 11.28
N TYR A 159 -1.45 -2.59 11.04
CA TYR A 159 -2.47 -3.53 10.63
C TYR A 159 -2.74 -4.55 11.73
N PHE A 160 -3.99 -4.56 12.19
CA PHE A 160 -4.51 -5.48 13.20
C PHE A 160 -5.44 -6.50 12.56
N SER A 161 -5.45 -7.74 13.04
CA SER A 161 -6.52 -8.71 12.75
C SER A 161 -7.85 -8.28 13.39
N GLU A 162 -8.97 -8.94 13.09
CA GLU A 162 -10.24 -8.63 13.79
C GLU A 162 -10.16 -8.97 15.29
N ASP A 163 -9.36 -9.97 15.67
CA ASP A 163 -9.09 -10.35 17.07
C ASP A 163 -8.07 -9.41 17.76
N GLU A 164 -7.95 -8.19 17.27
CA GLU A 164 -7.11 -7.11 17.81
C GLU A 164 -5.62 -7.46 17.92
N THR A 165 -5.17 -8.49 17.21
CA THR A 165 -3.75 -8.89 17.21
C THR A 165 -3.01 -8.09 16.15
N LEU A 166 -1.93 -7.42 16.55
CA LEU A 166 -1.11 -6.65 15.62
C LEU A 166 -0.30 -7.58 14.72
N LEU A 167 -0.52 -7.48 13.41
CA LEU A 167 0.10 -8.36 12.40
C LEU A 167 1.27 -7.65 11.69
N TYR A 168 1.05 -6.43 11.21
CA TYR A 168 2.07 -5.65 10.48
C TYR A 168 2.15 -4.22 11.01
N SER A 169 3.36 -3.67 11.04
CA SER A 169 3.57 -2.28 11.41
C SER A 169 4.83 -1.70 10.81
N GLN A 170 4.77 -0.43 10.43
CA GLN A 170 5.92 0.38 10.07
C GLN A 170 5.84 1.73 10.77
N GLU A 171 6.97 2.18 11.31
CA GLU A 171 7.09 3.45 12.01
C GLU A 171 8.07 4.37 11.27
N SER A 172 7.68 5.63 11.15
CA SER A 172 8.54 6.73 10.73
C SER A 172 9.02 7.50 11.96
N SER A 173 10.05 8.33 11.78
CA SER A 173 10.50 9.27 12.80
C SER A 173 9.45 10.32 13.17
N GLU A 174 8.52 10.62 12.25
CA GLU A 174 7.43 11.59 12.42
C GLU A 174 6.31 11.05 13.31
N TRP A 175 5.93 9.79 13.08
CA TRP A 175 4.86 9.12 13.81
C TRP A 175 5.44 8.08 14.77
N LYS A 176 6.25 8.54 15.73
CA LYS A 176 6.68 7.69 16.85
C LYS A 176 5.50 7.46 17.78
N ILE A 177 5.10 6.20 17.94
CA ILE A 177 4.19 5.83 19.03
C ILE A 177 5.03 5.05 20.03
N THR A 178 5.10 5.57 21.24
CA THR A 178 6.09 5.25 22.26
C THR A 178 5.77 3.99 23.09
N SER A 179 4.60 3.36 22.93
CA SER A 179 4.10 2.26 23.79
C SER A 179 3.83 0.95 23.04
N GLU A 180 3.68 -0.13 23.82
CA GLU A 180 3.22 -1.46 23.39
C GLU A 180 1.78 -1.37 22.90
N ARG A 181 1.62 -1.23 21.57
CA ARG A 181 0.38 -0.78 20.93
C ARG A 181 -0.75 -1.79 21.05
N THR A 182 -1.61 -1.61 22.03
CA THR A 182 -2.96 -2.19 22.03
C THR A 182 -3.85 -1.45 21.03
N LEU A 183 -4.88 -2.12 20.50
CA LEU A 183 -5.83 -1.49 19.57
C LEU A 183 -6.55 -0.28 20.21
N GLY A 184 -6.80 -0.34 21.53
CA GLY A 184 -7.38 0.75 22.31
C GLY A 184 -6.51 2.01 22.32
N GLU A 185 -5.22 1.87 22.61
CA GLU A 185 -4.24 2.97 22.55
C GLU A 185 -4.11 3.54 21.15
N LEU A 186 -4.17 2.69 20.13
CA LEU A 186 -4.05 3.16 18.76
C LEU A 186 -5.29 3.91 18.29
N ASN A 187 -6.48 3.49 18.73
CA ASN A 187 -7.72 4.21 18.49
C ASN A 187 -7.74 5.56 19.20
N SER A 188 -7.25 5.66 20.45
CA SER A 188 -7.16 6.93 21.17
C SER A 188 -6.12 7.86 20.51
N PHE A 189 -4.95 7.30 20.14
CA PHE A 189 -3.92 8.03 19.40
C PHE A 189 -4.44 8.55 18.07
N PHE A 190 -5.13 7.71 17.29
CA PHE A 190 -5.77 8.13 16.04
C PHE A 190 -6.78 9.24 16.30
N LYS A 191 -7.69 9.11 17.27
CA LYS A 191 -8.67 10.17 17.59
C LYS A 191 -8.01 11.50 17.96
N MET A 192 -6.96 11.46 18.79
CA MET A 192 -6.20 12.66 19.17
C MET A 192 -5.52 13.31 17.97
N LYS A 193 -4.87 12.50 17.12
CA LYS A 193 -4.07 13.00 15.99
C LYS A 193 -4.88 13.30 14.75
N ASN A 194 -6.08 12.73 14.58
CA ASN A 194 -6.95 12.95 13.42
C ASN A 194 -7.30 14.43 13.23
N VAL A 195 -7.37 15.20 14.32
CA VAL A 195 -7.61 16.65 14.26
C VAL A 195 -6.42 17.39 13.63
N SER A 196 -5.20 16.92 13.87
CA SER A 196 -3.94 17.54 13.39
C SER A 196 -3.38 16.90 12.11
N CYS A 197 -3.82 15.70 11.76
CA CYS A 197 -3.26 14.91 10.68
C CYS A 197 -4.13 15.04 9.42
N GLN A 198 -3.59 15.69 8.39
CA GLN A 198 -4.23 15.69 7.08
C GLN A 198 -4.01 14.33 6.40
N GLY A 199 -5.09 13.58 6.18
CA GLY A 199 -5.06 12.32 5.45
C GLY A 199 -4.74 11.07 6.29
N CYS A 200 -4.80 11.16 7.63
CA CYS A 200 -4.83 9.96 8.47
C CYS A 200 -6.13 9.20 8.24
N GLU A 201 -6.02 7.91 7.94
CA GLU A 201 -7.17 7.09 7.61
C GLU A 201 -7.20 5.79 8.40
N LYS A 202 -8.41 5.39 8.78
CA LYS A 202 -8.70 4.08 9.35
C LYS A 202 -9.48 3.28 8.31
N ILE A 203 -8.85 2.23 7.79
CA ILE A 203 -9.39 1.41 6.71
C ILE A 203 -9.73 0.03 7.29
N ARG A 204 -10.95 -0.44 7.03
CA ARG A 204 -11.40 -1.77 7.43
C ARG A 204 -11.24 -2.73 6.26
N PHE A 205 -10.54 -3.83 6.50
CA PHE A 205 -10.49 -5.00 5.65
C PHE A 205 -11.48 -6.05 6.15
N ALA A 206 -11.75 -7.07 5.33
CA ALA A 206 -12.58 -8.20 5.74
C ALA A 206 -11.99 -8.98 6.93
N ASN A 207 -10.66 -8.98 7.08
CA ASN A 207 -9.95 -9.79 8.08
C ASN A 207 -9.15 -8.93 9.08
N GLY A 208 -9.40 -7.62 9.13
CA GLY A 208 -8.59 -6.73 9.95
C GLY A 208 -8.84 -5.24 9.77
N THR A 209 -8.08 -4.44 10.50
CA THR A 209 -8.14 -2.97 10.46
C THR A 209 -6.74 -2.40 10.24
N LEU A 210 -6.60 -1.55 9.23
CA LEU A 210 -5.39 -0.79 8.94
C LEU A 210 -5.55 0.65 9.39
N PHE A 211 -4.58 1.13 10.16
CA PHE A 211 -4.41 2.53 10.46
C PHE A 211 -3.24 3.06 9.64
N PHE A 212 -3.51 4.11 8.87
CA PHE A 212 -2.56 4.70 7.95
C PHE A 212 -2.27 6.15 8.33
N PHE A 213 -0.98 6.47 8.47
CA PHE A 213 -0.47 7.76 8.88
C PHE A 213 0.51 8.27 7.81
N PRO A 214 0.09 9.21 6.94
CA PRO A 214 0.95 9.75 5.90
C PRO A 214 2.08 10.62 6.47
N SER A 215 3.21 10.69 5.77
CA SER A 215 4.29 11.62 6.16
C SER A 215 3.87 13.07 5.94
N GLN A 216 4.09 13.90 6.96
CA GLN A 216 3.79 15.33 6.97
C GLN A 216 4.88 16.17 6.28
N LEU A 217 6.08 15.61 6.08
CA LEU A 217 7.19 16.30 5.42
C LEU A 217 7.08 16.29 3.89
N THR A 218 6.05 15.66 3.34
CA THR A 218 5.85 15.59 1.88
C THR A 218 5.23 16.89 1.35
N ILE A 219 5.81 17.40 0.25
CA ILE A 219 5.27 18.57 -0.46
C ILE A 219 3.85 18.21 -0.96
N PRO A 220 2.83 19.05 -0.74
CA PRO A 220 1.48 18.79 -1.23
C PRO A 220 1.47 18.45 -2.71
N PHE A 221 0.72 17.41 -3.08
CA PHE A 221 0.64 16.88 -4.44
C PHE A 221 0.53 17.97 -5.52
N TRP A 222 -0.43 18.90 -5.36
CA TRP A 222 -0.70 19.93 -6.36
C TRP A 222 0.45 20.92 -6.54
N ILE A 223 1.20 21.21 -5.46
CA ILE A 223 2.39 22.06 -5.51
C ILE A 223 3.51 21.32 -6.24
N ARG A 224 3.75 20.05 -5.89
CA ARG A 224 4.75 19.22 -6.56
C ARG A 224 4.46 19.06 -8.06
N LEU A 225 3.19 18.81 -8.42
CA LEU A 225 2.74 18.71 -9.80
C LEU A 225 2.94 20.03 -10.54
N GLY A 226 2.57 21.16 -9.92
CA GLY A 226 2.77 22.50 -10.47
C GLY A 226 4.25 22.79 -10.77
N ILE A 227 5.15 22.52 -9.83
CA ILE A 227 6.60 22.66 -10.02
C ILE A 227 7.08 21.79 -11.19
N GLY A 228 6.64 20.52 -11.25
CA GLY A 228 7.00 19.61 -12.33
C GLY A 228 6.57 20.11 -13.70
N ILE A 229 5.34 20.60 -13.82
CA ILE A 229 4.81 21.19 -15.06
C ILE A 229 5.59 22.46 -15.44
N SER A 230 5.88 23.34 -14.49
CA SER A 230 6.66 24.56 -14.74
C SER A 230 8.07 24.24 -15.25
N ILE A 231 8.75 23.26 -14.64
CA ILE A 231 10.09 22.81 -15.09
C ILE A 231 10.01 22.24 -16.51
N PHE A 232 8.98 21.44 -16.80
CA PHE A 232 8.80 20.85 -18.13
C PHE A 232 8.56 21.92 -19.20
N ILE A 233 7.70 22.90 -18.94
CA ILE A 233 7.45 24.03 -19.86
C ILE A 233 8.74 24.83 -20.06
N PHE A 234 9.48 25.12 -19.00
CA PHE A 234 10.73 25.86 -19.09
C PHE A 234 11.77 25.12 -19.92
N ALA A 235 11.88 23.80 -19.74
CA ALA A 235 12.75 22.95 -20.57
C ALA A 235 12.35 23.00 -22.04
N LEU A 236 11.06 22.88 -22.37
CA LEU A 236 10.56 22.99 -23.75
C LEU A 236 10.89 24.34 -24.39
N VAL A 237 10.72 25.44 -23.65
CA VAL A 237 11.05 26.79 -24.12
C VAL A 237 12.55 26.91 -24.43
N ILE A 238 13.41 26.44 -23.53
CA ILE A 238 14.86 26.44 -23.76
C ILE A 238 15.23 25.60 -24.99
N THR A 239 14.66 24.40 -25.12
CA THR A 239 14.91 23.52 -26.27
C THR A 239 14.47 24.20 -27.57
N PHE A 240 13.31 24.85 -27.60
CA PHE A 240 12.83 25.59 -28.75
C PHE A 240 13.79 26.74 -29.14
N PHE A 241 14.21 27.56 -28.18
CA PHE A 241 15.17 28.65 -28.45
C PHE A 241 16.53 28.13 -28.90
N PHE A 242 16.97 26.99 -28.38
CA PHE A 242 18.20 26.32 -28.83
C PHE A 242 18.09 25.92 -30.32
N PHE A 243 17.00 25.26 -30.72
CA PHE A 243 16.78 24.89 -32.12
C PHE A 243 16.59 26.11 -33.04
N LEU A 244 15.91 27.15 -32.57
CA LEU A 244 15.75 28.40 -33.33
C LEU A 244 17.11 29.06 -33.57
N SER A 245 17.94 29.15 -32.53
CA SER A 245 19.30 29.69 -32.63
C SER A 245 20.19 28.85 -33.54
N PHE A 246 20.11 27.52 -33.43
CA PHE A 246 20.81 26.60 -34.31
C PHE A 246 20.39 26.74 -35.77
N TRP A 247 19.08 26.88 -36.03
CA TRP A 247 18.54 27.10 -37.37
C TRP A 247 19.01 28.42 -37.98
N ILE A 248 18.96 29.51 -37.22
CA ILE A 248 19.46 30.82 -37.66
C ILE A 248 20.95 30.73 -37.99
N ARG A 249 21.75 30.13 -37.11
CA ARG A 249 23.20 29.95 -37.31
C ARG A 249 23.51 29.13 -38.56
N ASN A 250 22.81 28.02 -38.79
CA ASN A 250 22.99 27.20 -39.99
C ASN A 250 22.56 27.91 -41.27
N ARG A 251 21.49 28.71 -41.21
CA ARG A 251 21.05 29.52 -42.34
C ARG A 251 22.09 30.59 -42.69
N GLU A 252 22.72 31.19 -41.69
CA GLU A 252 23.79 32.17 -41.89
C GLU A 252 25.07 31.53 -42.44
N THR A 253 25.50 30.38 -41.92
CA THR A 253 26.67 29.66 -42.47
C THR A 253 26.41 29.19 -43.89
N LEU A 254 25.21 28.70 -44.20
CA LEU A 254 24.82 28.34 -45.56
C LEU A 254 24.86 29.55 -46.51
N ARG A 255 24.33 30.71 -46.09
CA ARG A 255 24.42 31.96 -46.88
C ARG A 255 25.87 32.36 -47.14
N LYS A 256 26.74 32.30 -46.14
CA LYS A 256 28.17 32.60 -46.29
C LYS A 256 28.86 31.62 -47.24
N ALA A 257 28.54 30.32 -47.15
CA ALA A 257 29.08 29.31 -48.05
C ALA A 257 28.63 29.53 -49.51
N ILE A 258 27.36 29.86 -49.74
CA ILE A 258 26.83 30.20 -51.07
C ILE A 258 27.52 31.45 -51.64
N GLN A 259 27.76 32.48 -50.83
CA GLN A 259 28.48 33.67 -51.26
C GLN A 259 29.94 33.36 -51.63
N ALA A 260 30.65 32.59 -50.79
CA ALA A 260 32.03 32.18 -51.07
C ALA A 260 32.16 31.31 -52.33
N GLN A 261 31.18 30.45 -52.60
CA GLN A 261 31.15 29.66 -53.82
C GLN A 261 30.93 30.55 -55.05
N LYS A 262 30.02 31.53 -54.97
CA LYS A 262 29.79 32.50 -56.05
C LYS A 262 31.03 33.35 -56.37
N THR A 263 31.79 33.78 -55.36
CA THR A 263 33.04 34.53 -55.58
C THR A 263 34.12 33.66 -56.22
N LEU A 264 34.28 32.41 -55.77
CA LEU A 264 35.19 31.44 -56.40
C LEU A 264 34.83 31.16 -57.87
N ASP A 265 33.55 31.02 -58.18
CA ASP A 265 33.09 30.79 -59.56
C ASP A 265 33.31 32.02 -60.45
N GLN A 266 33.22 33.24 -59.89
CA GLN A 266 33.59 34.48 -60.60
C GLN A 266 35.10 34.57 -60.84
N GLU A 267 35.92 34.28 -59.84
CA GLU A 267 37.38 34.28 -59.99
C GLU A 267 37.84 33.26 -61.03
N LYS A 268 37.29 32.03 -61.00
CA LYS A 268 37.59 31.01 -62.03
C LYS A 268 37.21 31.47 -63.43
N LYS A 269 36.05 32.12 -63.60
CA LYS A 269 35.64 32.68 -64.89
C LYS A 269 36.57 33.78 -65.37
N SER A 270 37.03 34.66 -64.47
CA SER A 270 37.99 35.72 -64.84
C SER A 270 39.35 35.18 -65.28
N ILE A 271 39.81 34.08 -64.66
CA ILE A 271 41.08 33.42 -65.02
C ILE A 271 40.98 32.71 -66.37
N LEU A 272 39.83 32.08 -66.68
CA LEU A 272 39.60 31.38 -67.96
C LEU A 272 39.30 32.32 -69.14
N SER A 273 39.01 33.60 -68.88
CA SER A 273 38.75 34.61 -69.91
C SER A 273 39.96 35.47 -70.28
N GLN A 274 41.13 35.22 -69.66
CA GLN A 274 42.44 35.74 -70.09
C GLN A 274 43.10 34.76 -71.05
#